data_AF-A0A1H4DCC4-F1
#
_entry.id   AF-A0A1H4DCC4-F1
#
_cell.length_a   1.000
_cell.length_b   1.000
_cell.length_c   1.000
_cell.angle_alpha   90.00
_cell.angle_beta   90.00
_cell.angle_gamma   90.00
#
_symmetry.space_group_name_H-M   'P 1'
#
loop_
_entity.id
_entity.type
_entity.pdbx_description
1 polymer ?
#
loop_
_entity_poly.entity_id
_entity_poly.type
_entity_poly.pdbx_seq_one_letter_code
_entity_poly.pdbx_strand_id
1 'polypeptide(L)'
;MSDWGTVVFLYDYEWDFKWEFWKEDGETVRETTRGIIVKHYKYSGISGIVQHAYYGMRYFMERFDHSGLDLSDYRRGRSSSLPEIKTAFDVFMDQGIIELGYDSVEYVIKNWGRNKKRYEEKPSELKYDLFAGDGTDGYFYIYFSGKPETGYSLKYTYVLGNDLHDIQHAFKNACGGEYNYKNNKDEIDKAIKFFEEKGILITSEKDVKFIENRGATIVQQAMERN
;
A
#
# COMPACT_ATOMS: atom_id res chain seq x y z
N MET A 1 -10.77 -19.41 -12.80
CA MET A 1 -9.61 -19.02 -11.97
C MET A 1 -10.16 -18.04 -10.94
N SER A 2 -9.67 -18.03 -9.71
CA SER A 2 -10.07 -17.00 -8.74
C SER A 2 -9.44 -15.69 -9.19
N ASP A 3 -10.23 -14.63 -9.27
CA ASP A 3 -9.82 -13.27 -9.62
C ASP A 3 -8.98 -12.70 -8.47
N TRP A 4 -7.68 -12.50 -8.71
CA TRP A 4 -6.77 -11.87 -7.75
C TRP A 4 -6.41 -10.48 -8.25
N GLY A 5 -5.96 -9.60 -7.37
CA GLY A 5 -5.10 -8.51 -7.82
C GLY A 5 -4.30 -7.94 -6.69
N THR A 6 -3.56 -6.89 -6.98
CA THR A 6 -2.46 -6.48 -6.12
C THR A 6 -2.52 -4.99 -5.81
N VAL A 7 -2.35 -4.63 -4.54
CA VAL A 7 -2.06 -3.25 -4.13
C VAL A 7 -0.58 -3.17 -3.79
N VAL A 8 0.11 -2.25 -4.45
CA VAL A 8 1.50 -1.89 -4.21
C VAL A 8 1.52 -0.48 -3.65
N PHE A 9 1.89 -0.33 -2.39
CA PHE A 9 1.90 0.95 -1.72
C PHE A 9 3.25 1.28 -1.10
N LEU A 10 3.92 2.27 -1.68
CA LEU A 10 5.14 2.86 -1.15
C LEU A 10 4.80 4.14 -0.37
N TYR A 11 5.32 4.25 0.85
CA TYR A 11 5.18 5.45 1.68
C TYR A 11 6.54 5.93 2.17
N ASP A 12 6.72 7.25 2.20
CA ASP A 12 7.93 7.93 2.68
C ASP A 12 7.57 9.32 3.22
N TYR A 13 7.29 9.43 4.51
CA TYR A 13 6.83 10.68 5.12
C TYR A 13 7.47 10.97 6.48
N GLU A 14 7.56 12.26 6.81
CA GLU A 14 7.95 12.76 8.12
C GLU A 14 6.70 13.21 8.90
N TRP A 15 6.71 13.01 10.21
CA TRP A 15 5.63 13.44 11.09
C TRP A 15 6.17 13.87 12.46
N ASP A 16 5.44 14.75 13.14
CA ASP A 16 5.86 15.41 14.36
C ASP A 16 5.18 14.75 15.58
N PHE A 17 5.89 13.82 16.22
CA PHE A 17 5.34 13.05 17.33
C PHE A 17 5.53 13.77 18.68
N LYS A 18 4.45 13.89 19.46
CA LYS A 18 4.50 14.41 20.83
C LYS A 18 4.37 13.28 21.85
N TRP A 19 5.40 13.08 22.68
CA TRP A 19 5.36 12.17 23.82
C TRP A 19 4.63 12.83 25.01
N GLU A 20 3.30 12.77 25.06
CA GLU A 20 2.53 13.42 26.14
C GLU A 20 2.59 12.69 27.50
N PHE A 21 3.29 11.55 27.61
CA PHE A 21 3.13 10.65 28.75
C PHE A 21 4.09 10.88 29.95
N TRP A 22 5.23 11.58 29.81
CA TRP A 22 6.24 11.63 30.89
C TRP A 22 7.10 12.90 31.06
N LYS A 23 6.92 13.98 30.28
CA LYS A 23 7.68 15.22 30.49
C LYS A 23 6.78 16.46 30.44
N GLU A 24 6.93 17.33 31.44
CA GLU A 24 6.25 18.63 31.55
C GLU A 24 6.70 19.64 30.47
N ASP A 25 7.74 19.32 29.69
CA ASP A 25 8.13 20.04 28.48
C ASP A 25 7.89 19.13 27.26
N GLY A 26 6.78 19.36 26.55
CA GLY A 26 6.36 18.58 25.39
C GLY A 26 7.28 18.75 24.18
N GLU A 27 8.43 18.07 24.19
CA GLU A 27 9.33 18.00 23.05
C GLU A 27 8.66 17.25 21.89
N THR A 28 8.36 17.98 20.81
CA THR A 28 7.97 17.39 19.52
C THR A 28 9.21 16.74 18.91
N VAL A 29 9.17 15.43 18.70
CA VAL A 29 10.23 14.68 18.01
C VAL A 29 9.78 14.42 16.58
N ARG A 30 10.64 14.78 15.62
CA ARG A 30 10.39 14.44 14.22
C ARG A 30 10.76 12.99 13.95
N GLU A 31 9.81 12.23 13.46
CA GLU A 31 10.00 10.85 13.04
C GLU A 31 9.85 10.72 11.52
N THR A 32 10.67 9.85 10.93
CA THR A 32 10.57 9.48 9.51
C THR A 32 10.01 8.06 9.40
N THR A 33 8.89 7.92 8.69
CA THR A 33 8.24 6.64 8.41
C THR A 33 8.35 6.33 6.92
N ARG A 34 9.03 5.23 6.58
CA ARG A 34 9.16 4.76 5.21
C ARG A 34 8.95 3.25 5.14
N GLY A 35 8.36 2.78 4.05
CA GLY A 35 8.08 1.35 3.88
C GLY A 35 7.35 1.05 2.59
N ILE A 36 7.12 -0.23 2.36
CA ILE A 36 6.32 -0.72 1.24
C ILE A 36 5.38 -1.81 1.70
N ILE A 37 4.19 -1.82 1.10
CA ILE A 37 3.18 -2.85 1.27
C ILE A 37 2.87 -3.44 -0.09
N VAL A 38 2.90 -4.77 -0.20
CA VAL A 38 2.49 -5.48 -1.40
C VAL A 38 1.55 -6.63 -1.02
N LYS A 39 0.26 -6.42 -1.30
CA LYS A 39 -0.81 -7.34 -0.88
C LYS A 39 -1.59 -7.80 -2.08
N HIS A 40 -1.81 -9.11 -2.14
CA HIS A 40 -2.69 -9.75 -3.10
C HIS A 40 -3.98 -10.15 -2.39
N TYR A 41 -5.12 -9.83 -2.97
CA TYR A 41 -6.42 -10.16 -2.38
C TYR A 41 -7.13 -11.21 -3.22
N LYS A 42 -7.89 -12.06 -2.53
CA LYS A 42 -8.65 -13.16 -3.12
C LYS A 42 -10.12 -12.73 -3.13
N TYR A 43 -10.47 -11.79 -3.99
CA TYR A 43 -11.82 -11.25 -4.14
C TYR A 43 -12.02 -10.72 -5.55
N SER A 44 -13.24 -10.80 -6.08
CA SER A 44 -13.50 -10.55 -7.50
C SER A 44 -13.23 -9.10 -7.91
N GLY A 45 -12.23 -8.94 -8.77
CA GLY A 45 -12.05 -7.78 -9.61
C GLY A 45 -11.50 -6.53 -8.95
N ILE A 46 -11.43 -5.49 -9.77
CA ILE A 46 -10.83 -4.19 -9.47
C ILE A 46 -11.52 -3.44 -8.31
N SER A 47 -12.76 -3.76 -7.97
CA SER A 47 -13.46 -3.14 -6.83
C SER A 47 -12.75 -3.37 -5.49
N GLY A 48 -12.23 -4.59 -5.27
CA GLY A 48 -11.50 -4.92 -4.04
C GLY A 48 -10.18 -4.17 -3.95
N ILE A 49 -9.44 -4.07 -5.06
CA ILE A 49 -8.21 -3.29 -5.17
C ILE A 49 -8.42 -1.88 -4.64
N VAL A 50 -9.45 -1.22 -5.16
CA VAL A 50 -9.63 0.22 -5.00
C VAL A 50 -10.14 0.55 -3.62
N GLN A 51 -11.02 -0.28 -3.06
CA GLN A 51 -11.43 -0.13 -1.66
C GLN A 51 -10.22 -0.28 -0.74
N HIS A 52 -9.38 -1.29 -0.94
CA HIS A 52 -8.17 -1.49 -0.15
C HIS A 52 -7.20 -0.30 -0.26
N ALA A 53 -6.94 0.16 -1.48
CA ALA A 53 -6.12 1.33 -1.74
C ALA A 53 -6.67 2.59 -1.03
N TYR A 54 -7.98 2.81 -1.11
CA TYR A 54 -8.66 3.96 -0.51
C TYR A 54 -8.56 3.99 1.02
N TYR A 55 -8.92 2.88 1.69
CA TYR A 55 -8.86 2.82 3.15
C TYR A 55 -7.42 2.89 3.67
N GLY A 56 -6.48 2.23 2.99
CA GLY A 56 -5.05 2.39 3.28
C GLY A 56 -4.61 3.85 3.22
N MET A 57 -4.94 4.54 2.12
CA MET A 57 -4.54 5.93 1.97
C MET A 57 -5.13 6.85 3.04
N ARG A 58 -6.38 6.64 3.42
CA ARG A 58 -7.02 7.41 4.49
C ARG A 58 -6.28 7.26 5.81
N TYR A 59 -5.94 6.03 6.20
CA TYR A 59 -5.17 5.80 7.43
C TYR A 59 -3.85 6.59 7.45
N PHE A 60 -3.08 6.54 6.36
CA PHE A 60 -1.77 7.21 6.31
C PHE A 60 -1.89 8.74 6.32
N MET A 61 -2.91 9.29 5.66
CA MET A 61 -3.20 10.73 5.71
C MET A 61 -3.65 11.17 7.10
N GLU A 62 -4.57 10.45 7.75
CA GLU A 62 -5.02 10.76 9.11
C GLU A 62 -3.86 10.70 10.11
N ARG A 63 -2.95 9.72 9.94
CA ARG A 63 -1.73 9.60 10.74
C ARG A 63 -0.75 10.76 10.48
N PHE A 64 -0.63 11.23 9.24
CA PHE A 64 0.22 12.37 8.89
C PHE A 64 -0.34 13.70 9.43
N ASP A 65 -1.66 13.91 9.34
CA ASP A 65 -2.33 15.14 9.75
C ASP A 65 -2.63 15.20 11.27
N HIS A 66 -2.32 14.14 12.03
CA HIS A 66 -2.58 14.02 13.48
C HIS A 66 -4.06 14.25 13.86
N SER A 67 -4.97 14.18 12.89
CA SER A 67 -6.40 14.20 13.15
C SER A 67 -6.74 12.95 13.93
N GLY A 68 -7.42 13.10 15.08
CA GLY A 68 -7.84 12.00 15.93
C GLY A 68 -8.44 10.90 15.08
N LEU A 69 -7.71 9.78 15.02
CA LEU A 69 -8.09 8.53 14.39
C LEU A 69 -9.45 8.12 14.97
N ASP A 70 -10.57 8.48 14.31
CA ASP A 70 -11.89 7.92 14.63
C ASP A 70 -11.94 6.50 14.07
N LEU A 71 -11.23 5.66 14.80
CA LEU A 71 -11.06 4.25 14.60
C LEU A 71 -12.10 3.47 15.42
N SER A 72 -13.29 4.04 15.60
CA SER A 72 -14.41 3.35 16.27
C SER A 72 -14.74 2.00 15.62
N ASP A 73 -14.33 1.78 14.36
CA ASP A 73 -14.41 0.50 13.63
C ASP A 73 -13.13 -0.39 13.71
N TYR A 74 -12.03 0.04 14.32
CA TYR A 74 -10.68 -0.58 14.19
C TYR A 74 -10.27 -1.55 15.32
N ARG A 75 -11.16 -1.85 16.28
CA ARG A 75 -10.77 -2.66 17.45
C ARG A 75 -10.66 -4.16 17.12
N ARG A 76 -9.52 -4.64 16.61
CA ARG A 76 -8.94 -6.00 16.81
C ARG A 76 -7.71 -6.28 15.91
N GLY A 77 -6.53 -6.51 16.49
CA GLY A 77 -5.38 -7.10 15.76
C GLY A 77 -4.08 -7.09 16.56
N ARG A 78 -3.13 -8.02 16.33
CA ARG A 78 -2.07 -8.43 17.28
C ARG A 78 -0.66 -7.95 16.89
N SER A 79 0.11 -7.58 17.91
CA SER A 79 1.51 -7.12 17.90
C SER A 79 2.54 -8.17 17.42
N SER A 80 3.43 -7.77 16.49
CA SER A 80 4.72 -8.43 16.18
C SER A 80 5.90 -7.46 16.43
N SER A 81 7.14 -7.97 16.50
CA SER A 81 8.30 -7.29 17.11
C SER A 81 9.28 -6.56 16.16
N LEU A 82 8.93 -6.23 14.91
CA LEU A 82 9.82 -5.54 13.96
C LEU A 82 9.53 -4.02 13.85
N PRO A 83 10.37 -3.10 14.38
CA PRO A 83 10.02 -1.67 14.51
C PRO A 83 9.87 -0.90 13.19
N GLU A 84 10.61 -1.25 12.14
CA GLU A 84 10.61 -0.51 10.85
C GLU A 84 9.64 -1.10 9.80
N ILE A 85 9.21 -2.36 9.96
CA ILE A 85 8.25 -3.07 9.06
C ILE A 85 6.87 -3.22 9.72
N LYS A 86 6.68 -2.62 10.92
CA LYS A 86 5.43 -2.71 11.69
C LYS A 86 4.24 -1.99 11.07
N THR A 87 4.47 -1.10 10.10
CA THR A 87 3.40 -0.36 9.42
C THR A 87 2.81 -1.11 8.22
N ALA A 88 3.35 -2.28 7.84
CA ALA A 88 2.88 -3.03 6.68
C ALA A 88 1.77 -4.06 6.98
N PHE A 89 1.66 -4.51 8.22
CA PHE A 89 0.80 -5.63 8.61
C PHE A 89 -0.57 -5.21 9.14
N ASP A 90 -0.61 -4.13 9.94
CA ASP A 90 -1.80 -3.76 10.71
C ASP A 90 -2.69 -2.71 10.03
N VAL A 91 -2.16 -1.93 9.07
CA VAL A 91 -2.90 -0.83 8.42
C VAL A 91 -4.00 -1.30 7.47
N PHE A 92 -3.97 -2.59 7.11
CA PHE A 92 -4.84 -3.17 6.10
C PHE A 92 -5.66 -4.37 6.59
N MET A 93 -5.50 -4.74 7.86
CA MET A 93 -6.32 -5.75 8.52
C MET A 93 -7.64 -5.11 8.95
N ASP A 94 -8.30 -4.42 8.02
CA ASP A 94 -9.50 -3.66 8.30
C ASP A 94 -10.77 -4.49 7.99
N GLN A 95 -11.55 -4.66 9.06
CA GLN A 95 -13.00 -4.74 9.06
C GLN A 95 -13.69 -5.98 8.48
N GLY A 96 -12.95 -6.94 7.91
CA GLY A 96 -13.58 -8.09 7.25
C GLY A 96 -14.35 -7.72 5.98
N ILE A 97 -14.05 -6.54 5.41
CA ILE A 97 -14.63 -6.05 4.15
C ILE A 97 -14.06 -6.85 2.96
N ILE A 98 -12.81 -7.30 3.05
CA ILE A 98 -12.11 -8.03 1.97
C ILE A 98 -11.29 -9.19 2.57
N GLU A 99 -11.34 -10.37 1.94
CA GLU A 99 -10.48 -11.51 2.29
C GLU A 99 -9.07 -11.30 1.70
N LEU A 100 -8.08 -11.02 2.56
CA LEU A 100 -6.68 -10.92 2.15
C LEU A 100 -6.18 -12.30 1.71
N GLY A 101 -5.53 -12.35 0.55
CA GLY A 101 -5.02 -13.59 -0.03
C GLY A 101 -3.57 -13.87 0.37
N TYR A 102 -2.64 -12.99 -0.02
CA TYR A 102 -1.20 -13.22 0.11
C TYR A 102 -0.42 -11.92 0.33
N ASP A 103 0.54 -11.94 1.26
CA ASP A 103 1.46 -10.83 1.53
C ASP A 103 2.86 -11.18 1.01
N SER A 104 3.27 -10.49 -0.06
CA SER A 104 4.58 -10.71 -0.67
C SER A 104 5.74 -10.24 0.22
N VAL A 105 5.56 -9.15 0.98
CA VAL A 105 6.60 -8.63 1.87
C VAL A 105 6.85 -9.61 3.02
N GLU A 106 5.78 -10.12 3.62
CA GLU A 106 5.87 -11.15 4.67
C GLU A 106 6.56 -12.42 4.19
N TYR A 107 6.18 -12.87 3.00
CA TYR A 107 6.79 -14.04 2.39
C TYR A 107 8.29 -13.87 2.20
N VAL A 108 8.71 -12.72 1.66
CA VAL A 108 10.13 -12.41 1.44
C VAL A 108 10.89 -12.39 2.77
N ILE A 109 10.36 -11.73 3.80
CA ILE A 109 10.99 -11.64 5.12
C ILE A 109 11.17 -13.03 5.73
N LYS A 110 10.11 -13.86 5.74
CA LYS A 110 10.14 -15.21 6.31
C LYS A 110 11.14 -16.14 5.60
N ASN A 111 11.40 -15.91 4.32
CA ASN A 111 12.29 -16.75 3.51
C ASN A 111 13.66 -16.11 3.23
N TRP A 112 13.95 -14.94 3.80
CA TRP A 112 15.15 -14.16 3.48
C TRP A 112 16.43 -14.98 3.62
N GLY A 113 16.65 -15.63 4.77
CA GLY A 113 17.88 -16.41 5.01
C GLY A 113 18.10 -17.55 4.00
N ARG A 114 17.02 -18.16 3.48
CA ARG A 114 17.09 -19.23 2.47
C ARG A 114 17.37 -18.67 1.07
N ASN A 115 16.82 -17.50 0.78
CA ASN A 115 16.85 -16.91 -0.56
C ASN A 115 17.89 -15.80 -0.72
N LYS A 116 18.61 -15.40 0.34
CA LYS A 116 19.54 -14.27 0.35
C LYS A 116 20.54 -14.33 -0.82
N LYS A 117 21.21 -15.47 -0.99
CA LYS A 117 22.15 -15.68 -2.09
C LYS A 117 21.49 -15.51 -3.47
N ARG A 118 20.26 -16.02 -3.65
CA ARG A 118 19.49 -15.83 -4.90
C ARG A 118 19.23 -14.35 -5.18
N TYR A 119 18.87 -13.57 -4.15
CA TYR A 119 18.60 -12.14 -4.30
C TYR A 119 19.88 -11.33 -4.54
N GLU A 120 21.00 -11.68 -3.90
CA GLU A 120 22.29 -11.01 -4.10
C GLU A 120 22.84 -11.27 -5.52
N GLU A 121 22.76 -12.51 -6.01
CA GLU A 121 23.22 -12.87 -7.36
C GLU A 121 22.30 -12.31 -8.44
N LYS A 122 21.00 -12.19 -8.15
CA LYS A 122 20.00 -11.74 -9.11
C LYS A 122 18.92 -10.86 -8.44
N PRO A 123 19.17 -9.55 -8.29
CA PRO A 123 18.24 -8.63 -7.61
C PRO A 123 16.84 -8.54 -8.23
N SER A 124 16.69 -8.92 -9.51
CA SER A 124 15.37 -9.00 -10.16
C SER A 124 14.46 -10.06 -9.54
N GLU A 125 15.01 -11.10 -8.89
CA GLU A 125 14.23 -12.14 -8.22
C GLU A 125 13.52 -11.59 -6.98
N LEU A 126 14.16 -10.68 -6.24
CA LEU A 126 13.51 -10.00 -5.12
C LEU A 126 12.31 -9.18 -5.60
N LYS A 127 12.47 -8.46 -6.71
CA LYS A 127 11.36 -7.71 -7.32
C LYS A 127 10.25 -8.63 -7.80
N TYR A 128 10.61 -9.78 -8.40
CA TYR A 128 9.63 -10.77 -8.81
C TYR A 128 8.83 -11.27 -7.60
N ASP A 129 9.49 -11.73 -6.55
CA ASP A 129 8.81 -12.23 -5.35
C ASP A 129 7.97 -11.14 -4.64
N LEU A 130 8.39 -9.87 -4.75
CA LEU A 130 7.64 -8.74 -4.19
C LEU A 130 6.42 -8.37 -5.04
N PHE A 131 6.58 -8.24 -6.36
CA PHE A 131 5.61 -7.57 -7.23
C PHE A 131 4.94 -8.48 -8.25
N ALA A 132 5.42 -9.69 -8.50
CA ALA A 132 4.79 -10.61 -9.42
C ALA A 132 3.64 -11.35 -8.71
N GLY A 133 2.42 -11.15 -9.20
CA GLY A 133 1.27 -12.01 -8.95
C GLY A 133 0.86 -12.67 -10.25
N ASP A 134 1.11 -13.97 -10.40
CA ASP A 134 0.63 -14.72 -11.55
C ASP A 134 -0.91 -14.81 -11.50
N GLY A 135 -1.58 -14.45 -12.60
CA GLY A 135 -3.04 -14.52 -12.70
C GLY A 135 -3.81 -13.39 -12.01
N THR A 136 -3.21 -12.20 -11.91
CA THR A 136 -3.86 -11.00 -11.36
C THR A 136 -4.64 -10.19 -12.40
N ASP A 137 -5.76 -9.62 -11.99
CA ASP A 137 -6.57 -8.60 -12.66
C ASP A 137 -5.94 -7.21 -12.55
N GLY A 138 -4.61 -7.14 -12.52
CA GLY A 138 -3.84 -5.90 -12.46
C GLY A 138 -3.36 -5.48 -11.08
N TYR A 139 -2.66 -4.35 -11.08
CA TYR A 139 -1.88 -3.83 -9.97
C TYR A 139 -2.20 -2.36 -9.74
N PHE A 140 -2.43 -1.99 -8.49
CA PHE A 140 -2.66 -0.60 -8.11
C PHE A 140 -1.47 -0.07 -7.34
N TYR A 141 -0.72 0.79 -8.01
CA TYR A 141 0.47 1.40 -7.46
C TYR A 141 0.12 2.72 -6.82
N ILE A 142 0.65 2.93 -5.62
CA ILE A 142 0.45 4.14 -4.82
C ILE A 142 1.81 4.58 -4.30
N TYR A 143 2.08 5.88 -4.43
CA TYR A 143 3.21 6.52 -3.78
C TYR A 143 2.71 7.69 -2.92
N PHE A 144 2.86 7.54 -1.60
CA PHE A 144 2.59 8.59 -0.63
C PHE A 144 3.90 9.14 -0.08
N SER A 145 4.03 10.46 -0.07
CA SER A 145 5.16 11.12 0.56
C SER A 145 4.71 12.40 1.25
N GLY A 146 5.42 12.85 2.27
CA GLY A 146 5.01 14.09 2.93
C GLY A 146 5.98 14.60 3.98
N LYS A 147 5.90 15.90 4.26
CA LYS A 147 6.60 16.54 5.37
C LYS A 147 5.67 17.54 6.05
N PRO A 148 5.74 17.71 7.38
CA PRO A 148 4.84 18.62 8.10
C PRO A 148 4.81 20.04 7.51
N GLU A 149 5.94 20.53 7.00
CA GLU A 149 6.06 21.89 6.44
C GLU A 149 5.42 22.06 5.08
N THR A 150 5.43 21.01 4.25
CA THR A 150 5.05 21.09 2.83
C THR A 150 3.76 20.34 2.53
N GLY A 151 3.18 19.67 3.52
CA GLY A 151 2.09 18.73 3.33
C GLY A 151 2.54 17.43 2.68
N TYR A 152 1.57 16.65 2.22
CA TYR A 152 1.79 15.39 1.53
C TYR A 152 1.56 15.48 0.02
N SER A 153 2.09 14.51 -0.70
CA SER A 153 1.84 14.22 -2.11
C SER A 153 1.40 12.76 -2.23
N LEU A 154 0.28 12.56 -2.93
CA LEU A 154 -0.23 11.26 -3.31
C LEU A 154 -0.11 11.11 -4.82
N LYS A 155 0.49 10.01 -5.27
CA LYS A 155 0.49 9.59 -6.67
C LYS A 155 -0.06 8.18 -6.79
N TYR A 156 -0.75 7.89 -7.88
CA TYR A 156 -1.34 6.56 -8.08
C TYR A 156 -1.41 6.17 -9.55
N THR A 157 -1.55 4.88 -9.83
CA THR A 157 -1.95 4.36 -11.15
C THR A 157 -2.48 2.94 -11.03
N TYR A 158 -3.24 2.51 -12.01
CA TYR A 158 -3.62 1.13 -12.18
C TYR A 158 -2.95 0.56 -13.43
N VAL A 159 -2.36 -0.63 -13.29
CA VAL A 159 -1.64 -1.34 -14.34
C VAL A 159 -2.36 -2.63 -14.67
N LEU A 160 -2.76 -2.80 -15.93
CA LEU A 160 -3.33 -4.05 -16.45
C LEU A 160 -2.52 -4.51 -17.65
N GLY A 161 -1.94 -5.71 -17.55
CA GLY A 161 -0.93 -6.13 -18.52
C GLY A 161 0.26 -5.16 -18.51
N ASN A 162 0.47 -4.45 -19.63
CA ASN A 162 1.52 -3.44 -19.76
C ASN A 162 0.97 -1.99 -19.81
N ASP A 163 -0.35 -1.83 -19.68
CA ASP A 163 -1.02 -0.55 -19.89
C ASP A 163 -1.28 0.17 -18.56
N LEU A 164 -0.99 1.48 -18.55
CA LEU A 164 -1.24 2.37 -17.42
C LEU A 164 -2.57 3.08 -17.62
N HIS A 165 -3.42 3.03 -16.61
CA HIS A 165 -4.74 3.64 -16.61
C HIS A 165 -5.00 4.41 -15.32
N ASP A 166 -5.92 5.36 -15.38
CA ASP A 166 -6.61 5.79 -14.16
C ASP A 166 -7.60 4.71 -13.70
N ILE A 167 -8.08 4.88 -12.47
CA ILE A 167 -8.98 3.95 -11.80
C ILE A 167 -10.31 3.84 -12.57
N GLN A 168 -10.80 4.95 -13.12
CA GLN A 168 -12.09 4.99 -13.79
C GLN A 168 -12.07 4.21 -15.11
N HIS A 169 -11.02 4.35 -15.91
CA HIS A 169 -10.81 3.60 -17.14
C HIS A 169 -10.65 2.11 -16.85
N ALA A 170 -9.86 1.78 -15.83
CA ALA A 170 -9.67 0.42 -15.38
C ALA A 170 -10.99 -0.24 -14.98
N PHE A 171 -11.84 0.47 -14.23
CA PHE A 171 -13.18 -0.01 -13.88
C PHE A 171 -14.08 -0.16 -15.10
N LYS A 172 -14.11 0.82 -16.00
CA LYS A 172 -14.92 0.75 -17.24
C LYS A 172 -14.54 -0.48 -18.07
N ASN A 173 -13.25 -0.80 -18.17
CA ASN A 173 -12.75 -1.97 -18.88
C ASN A 173 -13.14 -3.28 -18.18
N ALA A 174 -13.02 -3.35 -16.85
CA ALA A 174 -13.45 -4.51 -16.06
C ALA A 174 -14.99 -4.71 -16.10
N CYS A 175 -15.75 -3.61 -16.14
CA CYS A 175 -17.21 -3.60 -16.19
C CYS A 175 -17.81 -4.08 -17.52
N GLY A 176 -16.99 -4.40 -18.52
CA GLY A 176 -17.41 -5.18 -19.68
C GLY A 176 -17.94 -6.59 -19.32
N GLY A 177 -17.74 -7.04 -18.07
CA GLY A 177 -18.18 -8.37 -17.61
C GLY A 177 -18.72 -8.52 -16.16
N GLU A 178 -18.77 -7.49 -15.31
CA GLU A 178 -18.99 -7.71 -13.86
C GLU A 178 -20.35 -7.24 -13.29
N TYR A 179 -20.99 -8.13 -12.53
CA TYR A 179 -22.19 -7.88 -11.70
C TYR A 179 -21.87 -7.10 -10.39
N ASN A 180 -20.60 -7.07 -9.96
CA ASN A 180 -20.18 -6.60 -8.63
C ASN A 180 -20.22 -5.08 -8.43
N TYR A 181 -20.12 -4.28 -9.50
CA TYR A 181 -20.21 -2.82 -9.41
C TYR A 181 -21.57 -2.36 -8.86
N LYS A 182 -22.66 -3.07 -9.19
CA LYS A 182 -24.02 -2.65 -8.76
C LYS A 182 -24.21 -2.63 -7.24
N ASN A 183 -23.51 -3.49 -6.50
CA ASN A 183 -23.67 -3.59 -5.06
C ASN A 183 -22.70 -2.69 -4.27
N ASN A 184 -21.62 -2.19 -4.90
CA ASN A 184 -20.58 -1.39 -4.25
C ASN A 184 -20.36 -0.01 -4.90
N LYS A 185 -21.19 0.37 -5.86
CA LYS A 185 -21.02 1.56 -6.70
C LYS A 185 -20.69 2.82 -5.91
N ASP A 186 -21.49 3.15 -4.89
CA ASP A 186 -21.31 4.40 -4.14
C ASP A 186 -19.96 4.47 -3.44
N GLU A 187 -19.47 3.35 -2.90
CA GLU A 187 -18.17 3.30 -2.22
C GLU A 187 -17.01 3.36 -3.21
N ILE A 188 -17.17 2.73 -4.39
CA ILE A 188 -16.20 2.83 -5.48
C ILE A 188 -16.14 4.25 -6.05
N ASP A 189 -17.27 4.88 -6.28
CA ASP A 189 -17.34 6.26 -6.80
C ASP A 189 -16.71 7.24 -5.80
N LYS A 190 -16.90 7.04 -4.49
CA LYS A 190 -16.19 7.80 -3.45
C LYS A 190 -14.67 7.59 -3.51
N ALA A 191 -14.21 6.35 -3.65
CA ALA A 191 -12.79 6.05 -3.73
C ALA A 191 -12.14 6.67 -4.97
N ILE A 192 -12.77 6.55 -6.14
CA ILE A 192 -12.31 7.18 -7.39
C ILE A 192 -12.19 8.69 -7.19
N LYS A 193 -13.27 9.33 -6.70
CA LYS A 193 -13.29 10.77 -6.45
C LYS A 193 -12.19 11.19 -5.48
N PHE A 194 -11.95 10.42 -4.42
CA PHE A 194 -10.86 10.69 -3.48
C PHE A 194 -9.49 10.72 -4.18
N PHE A 195 -9.17 9.72 -4.99
CA PHE A 195 -7.89 9.68 -5.71
C PHE A 195 -7.79 10.79 -6.77
N GLU A 196 -8.87 11.12 -7.46
CA GLU A 196 -8.91 12.24 -8.42
C GLU A 196 -8.71 13.60 -7.75
N GLU A 197 -9.26 13.81 -6.54
CA GLU A 197 -9.17 15.08 -5.82
C GLU A 197 -7.85 15.25 -5.04
N LYS A 198 -7.26 14.15 -4.57
CA LYS A 198 -6.09 14.17 -3.67
C LYS A 198 -4.80 13.68 -4.31
N GLY A 199 -4.90 12.94 -5.40
CA GLY A 199 -3.77 12.25 -6.03
C GLY A 199 -3.41 12.79 -7.40
N ILE A 200 -2.19 12.49 -7.83
CA ILE A 200 -1.70 12.74 -9.18
C ILE A 200 -1.59 11.40 -9.91
N LEU A 201 -2.26 11.26 -11.05
CA LEU A 201 -2.16 10.08 -11.88
C LEU A 201 -0.73 9.91 -12.43
N ILE A 202 -0.16 8.73 -12.23
CA ILE A 202 1.08 8.30 -12.85
C ILE A 202 0.77 7.74 -14.23
N THR A 203 1.35 8.36 -15.26
CA THR A 203 1.18 7.96 -16.67
C THR A 203 2.47 7.40 -17.28
N SER A 204 3.55 7.32 -16.52
CA SER A 204 4.86 6.93 -17.03
C SER A 204 5.40 5.68 -16.34
N GLU A 205 5.85 4.71 -17.14
CA GLU A 205 6.37 3.42 -16.66
C GLU A 205 7.60 3.61 -15.73
N LYS A 206 8.40 4.66 -15.96
CA LYS A 206 9.56 4.98 -15.11
C LYS A 206 9.18 5.23 -13.66
N ASP A 207 7.99 5.78 -13.39
CA ASP A 207 7.54 6.08 -12.03
C ASP A 207 7.07 4.81 -11.32
N VAL A 208 6.45 3.88 -12.04
CA VAL A 208 6.12 2.53 -11.53
C VAL A 208 7.41 1.79 -11.18
N LYS A 209 8.39 1.77 -12.10
CA LYS A 209 9.72 1.18 -11.84
C LYS A 209 10.43 1.84 -10.66
N PHE A 210 10.27 3.15 -10.48
CA PHE A 210 10.81 3.84 -9.31
C PHE A 210 10.21 3.28 -8.01
N ILE A 211 8.89 3.08 -7.96
CA ILE A 211 8.20 2.50 -6.79
C ILE A 211 8.77 1.11 -6.48
N GLU A 212 8.86 0.23 -7.48
CA GLU A 212 9.38 -1.13 -7.32
C GLU A 212 10.84 -1.16 -6.86
N ASN A 213 11.69 -0.34 -7.48
CA ASN A 213 13.10 -0.22 -7.13
C ASN A 213 13.28 0.25 -5.68
N ARG A 214 12.52 1.27 -5.29
CA ARG A 214 12.61 1.85 -3.95
C ARG A 214 12.07 0.86 -2.90
N GLY A 215 10.96 0.19 -3.20
CA GLY A 215 10.39 -0.87 -2.38
C GLY A 215 11.36 -2.00 -2.09
N ALA A 216 11.94 -2.59 -3.14
CA ALA A 216 12.93 -3.66 -3.00
C ALA A 216 14.15 -3.21 -2.17
N THR A 217 14.61 -1.97 -2.37
CA THR A 217 15.72 -1.40 -1.59
C THR A 217 15.37 -1.29 -0.10
N ILE A 218 14.17 -0.82 0.23
CA ILE A 218 13.73 -0.70 1.64
C ILE A 218 13.68 -2.07 2.31
N VAL A 219 13.09 -3.07 1.65
CA VAL A 219 13.01 -4.44 2.18
C VAL A 219 14.41 -5.00 2.41
N GLN A 220 15.31 -4.87 1.42
CA GLN A 220 16.68 -5.35 1.54
C GLN A 220 17.43 -4.69 2.72
N GLN A 221 17.35 -3.35 2.83
CA GLN A 221 17.99 -2.62 3.94
C GLN A 221 17.46 -3.05 5.31
N ALA A 222 16.15 -3.27 5.43
CA ALA A 222 15.54 -3.72 6.68
C ALA A 222 16.00 -5.13 7.06
N MET A 223 16.24 -6.00 6.08
CA MET A 223 16.73 -7.36 6.32
C MET A 223 18.24 -7.45 6.58
N GLU A 224 19.03 -6.48 6.13
CA GLU A 224 20.48 -6.42 6.38
C GLU A 224 20.84 -5.81 7.74
N ARG A 225 19.93 -5.02 8.32
CA ARG A 225 20.08 -4.41 9.66
C ARG A 225 19.75 -5.34 10.82
N ASN A 226 19.08 -6.46 10.54
CA ASN A 226 18.69 -7.50 11.51
C ASN A 226 19.53 -8.76 11.33
#